data_AF-A0A3N5RM90-F1
#
_entry.id   AF-A0A3N5RM90-F1
#
_cell.length_a   1.000
_cell.length_b   1.000
_cell.length_c   1.000
_cell.angle_alpha   90.00
_cell.angle_beta   90.00
_cell.angle_gamma   90.00
#
_symmetry.space_group_name_H-M   'P 1'
#
loop_
_entity.id
_entity.type
_entity.pdbx_description
1 polymer ?
#
loop_
_entity_poly.entity_id
_entity_poly.type
_entity_poly.pdbx_seq_one_letter_code
_entity_poly.pdbx_strand_id
1 'polypeptide(L)' 'MLTPVERYHGCLLGLAVGDALGAAIEFQPPGTFPPVEDITGGGYFNLKPGEWTDDTSSDSK' A
#
# COMPACT_ATOMS: atom_id res chain seq x y z
N MET A 1 -10.28 2.94 -24.99
CA MET A 1 -9.83 4.09 -24.18
C MET A 1 -10.54 4.00 -22.84
N LEU A 2 -9.84 4.13 -21.72
CA LEU A 2 -10.47 4.13 -20.40
C LEU A 2 -11.38 5.36 -20.24
N THR A 3 -12.56 5.14 -19.70
CA THR A 3 -13.50 6.17 -19.28
C THR A 3 -12.95 6.97 -18.10
N PRO A 4 -13.47 8.18 -17.85
CA PRO A 4 -13.09 8.97 -16.67
C PRO A 4 -13.31 8.22 -15.35
N VAL A 5 -14.43 7.48 -15.23
CA VAL A 5 -14.74 6.70 -14.02
C VAL A 5 -13.72 5.59 -13.77
N GLU A 6 -13.33 4.86 -14.81
CA GLU A 6 -12.28 3.83 -14.69
C GLU A 6 -10.93 4.41 -14.26
N ARG A 7 -10.62 5.64 -14.68
CA ARG A 7 -9.41 6.35 -14.24
C ARG A 7 -9.47 6.73 -12.76
N TYR A 8 -10.61 7.26 -12.30
CA TYR A 8 -10.78 7.61 -10.88
C TYR A 8 -10.73 6.37 -9.97
N HIS A 9 -11.37 5.28 -10.38
CA HIS A 9 -11.26 4.01 -9.66
C HIS A 9 -9.82 3.49 -9.62
N GLY A 10 -9.12 3.52 -10.77
CA GLY A 10 -7.72 3.10 -10.84
C GLY A 10 -6.81 3.93 -9.93
N CYS A 11 -7.04 5.25 -9.83
CA CYS A 11 -6.27 6.11 -8.92
C CYS A 11 -6.50 5.76 -7.45
N LEU A 12 -7.77 5.58 -7.02
CA LEU A 12 -8.08 5.25 -5.63
C LEU A 12 -7.61 3.84 -5.24
N LEU A 13 -7.80 2.87 -6.13
CA LEU A 13 -7.32 1.50 -5.92
C LEU A 13 -5.78 1.44 -5.93
N GLY A 14 -5.14 2.18 -6.84
CA GLY A 14 -3.68 2.25 -6.92
C GLY A 14 -3.04 2.87 -5.68
N LEU A 15 -3.70 3.86 -5.07
CA LEU A 15 -3.29 4.44 -3.79
C LEU A 15 -3.27 3.38 -2.69
N ALA A 16 -4.41 2.69 -2.48
CA ALA A 16 -4.52 1.68 -1.43
C ALA A 16 -3.58 0.48 -1.64
N VAL A 17 -3.37 0.05 -2.90
CA VAL A 17 -2.41 -1.01 -3.24
C VAL A 17 -0.97 -0.56 -2.97
N GLY A 18 -0.63 0.69 -3.33
CA GLY A 18 0.69 1.25 -3.08
C GLY A 18 1.02 1.33 -1.59
N ASP A 19 0.06 1.76 -0.77
CA ASP A 19 0.19 1.80 0.69
C ASP A 19 0.39 0.39 1.28
N ALA A 20 -0.48 -0.57 0.94
CA ALA A 20 -0.36 -1.95 1.44
C ALA A 20 0.98 -2.63 1.05
N LEU A 21 1.53 -2.31 -0.13
CA LEU A 21 2.86 -2.76 -0.55
C LEU A 21 3.98 -2.07 0.24
N GLY A 22 3.87 -0.76 0.46
CA GLY A 22 4.85 0.04 1.19
C GLY A 22 4.93 -0.31 2.68
N ALA A 23 3.79 -0.62 3.30
CA ALA A 23 3.68 -0.97 4.71
C ALA A 23 4.60 -2.15 5.12
N ALA A 24 4.79 -3.12 4.23
CA ALA A 24 5.63 -4.29 4.48
C ALA A 24 7.12 -3.94 4.69
N ILE A 25 7.58 -2.83 4.12
CA ILE A 25 8.99 -2.38 4.14
C ILE A 25 9.16 -1.03 4.82
N GLU A 26 8.13 -0.54 5.51
CA GLU A 26 8.16 0.74 6.19
C GLU A 26 9.33 0.80 7.18
N PHE A 27 10.01 1.95 7.20
CA PHE A 27 11.23 2.21 7.99
C PHE A 27 12.47 1.40 7.62
N GLN A 28 12.49 0.69 6.49
CA GLN A 28 13.69 0.03 5.98
C GLN A 28 14.46 0.94 5.01
N PRO A 29 15.80 1.01 5.10
CA PRO A 29 16.59 1.76 4.13
C PRO A 29 16.47 1.20 2.69
N PRO A 30 16.52 2.05 1.65
CA PRO A 30 16.50 1.57 0.27
C PRO A 30 17.63 0.57 0.00
N GLY A 31 17.29 -0.60 -0.55
CA GLY A 31 18.25 -1.66 -0.90
C GLY A 31 18.59 -2.63 0.24
N THR A 32 17.97 -2.51 1.42
CA THR A 32 18.19 -3.46 2.53
C THR A 32 17.14 -4.56 2.63
N PHE A 33 16.11 -4.53 1.77
CA PHE A 33 15.04 -5.52 1.70
C PHE A 33 15.06 -6.25 0.35
N PRO A 34 14.65 -7.53 0.30
CA PRO A 34 14.41 -8.22 -0.96
C PRO A 34 13.29 -7.51 -1.74
N PRO A 35 13.27 -7.61 -3.09
CA PRO A 35 12.19 -7.04 -3.89
C PRO A 35 10.80 -7.44 -3.36
N VAL A 36 9.91 -6.45 -3.23
CA VAL A 36 8.52 -6.68 -2.85
C VAL A 36 7.72 -7.00 -4.11
N GLU A 37 7.34 -8.27 -4.27
CA GLU A 37 6.67 -8.77 -5.47
C GLU A 37 5.18 -9.09 -5.23
N ASP A 38 4.73 -9.10 -3.96
CA ASP A 38 3.36 -9.43 -3.57
C ASP A 38 2.96 -8.66 -2.30
N ILE A 39 1.66 -8.57 -2.03
CA ILE A 39 1.11 -7.98 -0.79
C ILE A 39 1.19 -9.06 0.30
N THR A 40 2.33 -9.15 0.97
CA THR A 40 2.58 -10.17 2.01
C THR A 40 2.09 -9.75 3.40
N GLY A 41 1.76 -8.48 3.61
CA GLY A 41 1.60 -7.90 4.95
C GLY A 41 2.93 -7.87 5.71
N GLY A 42 2.88 -7.92 7.04
CA GLY A 42 4.05 -7.83 7.92
C GLY A 42 4.42 -6.39 8.24
N GLY A 43 5.69 -6.05 8.07
CA GLY A 43 6.20 -4.71 8.36
C GLY A 43 6.21 -4.37 9.86
N TYR A 44 6.50 -3.10 10.16
CA TYR A 44 6.62 -2.59 11.53
C TYR A 44 5.33 -2.77 12.34
N PHE A 45 4.18 -2.68 11.68
CA PHE A 45 2.85 -2.81 12.29
C PHE A 45 2.30 -4.24 12.31
N ASN A 46 3.03 -5.22 11.76
CA ASN A 46 2.61 -6.63 11.66
C ASN A 46 1.20 -6.82 11.05
N LEU A 47 0.96 -6.14 9.92
CA LEU A 47 -0.30 -6.15 9.19
C LEU A 47 -0.57 -7.50 8.50
N LYS A 48 -1.83 -7.81 8.25
CA LYS A 48 -2.19 -8.94 7.37
C LYS A 48 -2.04 -8.56 5.89
N PRO A 49 -1.87 -9.55 4.99
CA PRO A 49 -1.98 -9.32 3.55
C PRO A 49 -3.26 -8.54 3.19
N GLY A 50 -3.10 -7.38 2.56
CA GLY A 50 -4.19 -6.53 2.10
C GLY A 50 -4.71 -5.51 3.13
N GLU A 51 -4.14 -5.46 4.33
CA GLU A 51 -4.36 -4.35 5.25
C GLU A 51 -3.46 -3.17 4.86
N TRP A 52 -4.00 -1.96 4.99
CA TRP A 52 -3.38 -0.67 4.68
C TRP A 52 -3.11 0.12 5.98
N THR A 53 -2.21 1.09 5.92
CA THR A 53 -1.80 1.91 7.07
C THR A 53 -2.72 3.10 7.27
N ASP A 54 -2.37 4.01 8.20
CA ASP A 54 -3.18 5.20 8.46
C ASP A 54 -3.25 6.15 7.24
N ASP A 55 -2.28 6.07 6.32
CA ASP A 55 -2.23 6.84 5.08
C ASP A 55 -3.45 6.59 4.16
N THR A 56 -4.09 5.42 4.26
CA THR A 56 -5.33 5.09 3.52
C THR A 56 -6.60 5.42 4.32
N SER A 57 -6.48 5.65 5.62
CA SER A 57 -7.61 6.00 6.49
C SER A 57 -7.71 7.51 6.69
N SER A 58 -8.91 8.08 6.58
CA SER A 58 -9.15 9.48 6.98
C SER A 58 -9.23 9.67 8.51
N ASP A 59 -8.87 8.64 9.30
CA ASP A 59 -9.00 8.67 10.74
C ASP A 59 -7.75 9.31 11.33
N SER A 60 -7.70 10.64 11.23
CA SER A 60 -7.00 11.45 12.22
C SER A 60 -7.41 10.95 13.60
N LYS A 61 -6.43 10.58 14.43
CA LYS A 61 -6.62 10.50 15.88
C LYS A 61 -7.53 11.61 16.41
#